data_AF-A0A9Q0ANU7-F1
#
_entry.id   AF-A0A9Q0ANU7-F1
#
_cell.length_a   1.000
_cell.length_b   1.000
_cell.length_c   1.000
_cell.angle_alpha   90.00
_cell.angle_beta   90.00
_cell.angle_gamma   90.00
#
_symmetry.space_group_name_H-M   'P 1'
#
loop_
_entity.id
_entity.type
_entity.pdbx_description
1 polymer ?
#
loop_
_entity_poly.entity_id
_entity_poly.type
_entity_poly.pdbx_seq_one_letter_code
_entity_poly.pdbx_strand_id
1 'polypeptide(L)'
;MLRIHDPKPTMHFYIELMGMRTVFVQNTGPFTVYFLGYPQTPAHRADPAAFSHDTMAVMSNTLGLLELVHYHGSEAQKESIIVPGSRPPHLGFNHLGFSVPDVGAAVERLRTSGVKVVKDVNEGPNDVIPFTKWEHNDMGLANGALDPKFQTILSQIAFVEDPVSRQPIDSDQS
;
A
#
# COMPACT_ATOMS: atom_id res chain seq x y z
N MET A 1 -9.21 4.40 -5.02
CA MET A 1 -8.49 4.06 -6.26
C MET A 1 -7.06 4.58 -6.16
N LEU A 2 -6.07 3.78 -6.55
CA LEU A 2 -4.68 4.20 -6.71
C LEU A 2 -4.25 3.94 -8.15
N ARG A 3 -3.49 4.86 -8.73
CA ARG A 3 -2.76 4.57 -9.97
C ARG A 3 -1.58 3.68 -9.64
N ILE A 4 -1.18 2.83 -10.57
CA ILE A 4 -0.04 1.92 -10.41
C ILE A 4 0.88 2.01 -11.62
N HIS A 5 2.19 1.88 -11.38
CA HIS A 5 3.22 2.06 -12.39
C HIS A 5 3.45 0.77 -13.21
N ASP A 6 3.59 -0.37 -12.51
CA ASP A 6 3.75 -1.68 -13.13
C ASP A 6 2.80 -2.68 -12.44
N PRO A 7 1.87 -3.31 -13.16
CA PRO A 7 0.94 -4.26 -12.58
C PRO A 7 1.65 -5.50 -12.00
N LYS A 8 2.80 -5.92 -12.52
CA LYS A 8 3.44 -7.18 -12.10
C LYS A 8 3.90 -7.15 -10.63
N PRO A 9 4.79 -6.24 -10.19
CA PRO A 9 5.17 -6.18 -8.78
C PRO A 9 3.99 -5.77 -7.90
N THR A 10 3.07 -4.92 -8.39
CA THR A 10 1.86 -4.55 -7.64
C THR A 10 0.96 -5.75 -7.36
N MET A 11 0.67 -6.60 -8.34
CA MET A 11 -0.15 -7.81 -8.11
C MET A 11 0.56 -8.80 -7.18
N HIS A 12 1.88 -8.98 -7.33
CA HIS A 12 2.66 -9.81 -6.41
C HIS A 12 2.48 -9.32 -4.95
N PHE A 13 2.60 -8.01 -4.71
CA PHE A 13 2.39 -7.46 -3.37
C PHE A 13 0.95 -7.64 -2.87
N TYR A 14 -0.05 -7.14 -3.59
CA TYR A 14 -1.44 -7.11 -3.07
C TYR A 14 -2.13 -8.48 -3.07
N ILE A 15 -1.85 -9.34 -4.05
CA ILE A 15 -2.49 -10.66 -4.17
C ILE A 15 -1.68 -11.74 -3.46
N GLU A 16 -0.39 -11.87 -3.77
CA GLU A 16 0.42 -12.99 -3.27
C GLU A 16 0.88 -12.76 -1.84
N LEU A 17 1.43 -11.59 -1.52
CA LEU A 17 1.97 -11.30 -0.18
C LEU A 17 0.89 -10.86 0.82
N MET A 18 -0.08 -10.07 0.36
CA MET A 18 -1.14 -9.51 1.21
C MET A 18 -2.43 -10.32 1.18
N GLY A 19 -2.60 -11.23 0.21
CA GLY A 19 -3.72 -12.18 0.20
C GLY A 19 -5.04 -11.65 -0.35
N MET A 20 -5.05 -10.49 -1.02
CA MET A 20 -6.22 -10.04 -1.76
C MET A 20 -6.50 -10.96 -2.95
N ARG A 21 -7.70 -10.86 -3.53
CA ARG A 21 -8.10 -11.57 -4.75
C ARG A 21 -8.71 -10.60 -5.73
N THR A 22 -8.56 -10.93 -7.02
CA THR A 22 -9.17 -10.18 -8.10
C THR A 22 -10.69 -10.34 -8.06
N VAL A 23 -11.40 -9.23 -8.01
CA VAL A 23 -12.86 -9.17 -8.23
C VAL A 23 -13.11 -9.11 -9.74
N PHE A 24 -12.48 -8.19 -10.45
CA PHE A 24 -12.46 -8.17 -11.91
C PHE A 24 -11.25 -7.43 -12.46
N VAL A 25 -10.97 -7.64 -13.74
CA VAL A 25 -10.02 -6.85 -14.53
C VAL A 25 -10.73 -6.33 -15.75
N GLN A 26 -10.64 -5.03 -16.01
CA GLN A 26 -11.23 -4.40 -17.18
C GLN A 26 -10.16 -3.63 -17.95
N ASN A 27 -9.87 -4.07 -19.18
CA ASN A 27 -9.14 -3.25 -20.14
C ASN A 27 -10.11 -2.21 -20.72
N THR A 28 -9.79 -0.93 -20.56
CA THR A 28 -10.61 0.20 -21.04
C THR A 28 -10.11 0.78 -22.36
N GLY A 29 -9.04 0.21 -22.92
CA GLY A 29 -8.31 0.74 -24.07
C GLY A 29 -6.96 1.31 -23.63
N PRO A 30 -6.88 2.59 -23.19
CA PRO A 30 -5.61 3.21 -22.81
C PRO A 30 -5.12 2.83 -21.40
N PHE A 31 -5.94 2.14 -20.61
CA PHE A 31 -5.58 1.66 -19.28
C PHE A 31 -6.30 0.37 -18.91
N THR A 32 -5.78 -0.29 -17.89
CA THR A 32 -6.44 -1.43 -17.25
C THR A 32 -6.79 -1.08 -15.82
N VAL A 33 -8.03 -1.40 -15.42
CA VAL A 33 -8.49 -1.33 -14.04
C VAL A 33 -8.47 -2.73 -13.44
N TYR A 34 -7.81 -2.87 -12.30
CA TYR A 34 -7.81 -4.07 -11.47
C TYR A 34 -8.59 -3.76 -10.19
N PHE A 35 -9.70 -4.45 -9.97
CA PHE A 35 -10.43 -4.36 -8.71
C PHE A 35 -10.08 -5.55 -7.84
N LEU A 36 -9.55 -5.28 -6.65
CA LEU A 36 -9.15 -6.28 -5.67
C LEU A 36 -10.00 -6.19 -4.42
N GLY A 37 -10.16 -7.31 -3.71
CA GLY A 37 -10.81 -7.37 -2.41
C GLY A 37 -10.34 -8.56 -1.59
N TYR A 38 -10.72 -8.62 -0.31
CA TYR A 38 -10.48 -9.79 0.53
C TYR A 38 -11.66 -10.78 0.45
N PRO A 39 -11.40 -12.08 0.24
CA PRO A 39 -12.42 -13.11 0.36
C PRO A 39 -13.08 -13.13 1.76
N GLN A 40 -14.40 -12.94 1.79
CA GLN A 40 -15.15 -12.78 3.05
C GLN A 40 -15.48 -14.13 3.72
N THR A 41 -15.51 -15.23 2.96
CA THR A 41 -15.90 -16.56 3.44
C THR A 41 -14.82 -17.62 3.18
N PRO A 42 -14.82 -18.77 3.90
CA PRO A 42 -13.97 -19.91 3.56
C PRO A 42 -14.19 -20.42 2.14
N ALA A 43 -15.43 -20.39 1.64
CA ALA A 43 -15.75 -20.77 0.27
C ALA A 43 -15.08 -19.84 -0.74
N HIS A 44 -15.16 -18.51 -0.53
CA HIS A 44 -14.47 -17.52 -1.36
C HIS A 44 -12.94 -17.64 -1.30
N ARG A 45 -12.37 -18.08 -0.16
CA ARG A 45 -10.93 -18.35 -0.05
C ARG A 45 -10.51 -19.59 -0.84
N ALA A 46 -11.37 -20.60 -0.90
CA ALA A 46 -11.13 -21.84 -1.62
C ALA A 46 -11.38 -21.72 -3.14
N ASP A 47 -12.32 -20.85 -3.54
CA ASP A 47 -12.71 -20.63 -4.93
C ASP A 47 -12.68 -19.13 -5.29
N PRO A 48 -11.56 -18.64 -5.87
CA PRO A 48 -11.45 -17.26 -6.33
C PRO A 48 -12.45 -16.88 -7.44
N ALA A 49 -12.92 -17.83 -8.24
CA ALA A 49 -13.89 -17.55 -9.29
C ALA A 49 -15.28 -17.28 -8.70
N ALA A 50 -15.69 -18.07 -7.70
CA ALA A 50 -16.89 -17.79 -6.92
C ALA A 50 -16.79 -16.44 -6.20
N PHE A 51 -15.63 -16.14 -5.57
CA PHE A 51 -15.40 -14.82 -4.97
C PHE A 51 -15.61 -13.67 -5.96
N SER A 52 -15.01 -13.76 -7.15
CA SER A 52 -15.15 -12.76 -8.21
C SER A 52 -16.61 -12.58 -8.61
N HIS A 53 -17.30 -13.67 -8.97
CA HIS A 53 -18.67 -13.62 -9.47
C HIS A 53 -19.66 -13.07 -8.43
N ASP A 54 -19.60 -13.57 -7.19
CA ASP A 54 -20.49 -13.14 -6.11
C ASP A 54 -20.25 -11.68 -5.73
N THR A 55 -18.98 -11.28 -5.63
CA THR A 55 -18.60 -9.91 -5.25
C THR A 55 -19.02 -8.90 -6.33
N MET A 56 -18.89 -9.26 -7.62
CA MET A 56 -19.35 -8.41 -8.71
C MET A 56 -20.86 -8.14 -8.64
N ALA A 57 -21.67 -9.13 -8.23
CA ALA A 57 -23.12 -8.97 -8.13
C ALA A 57 -23.57 -7.97 -7.05
N VAL A 58 -22.75 -7.74 -6.03
CA VAL A 58 -23.07 -6.85 -4.88
C VAL A 58 -21.98 -5.80 -4.62
N MET A 59 -21.22 -5.44 -5.67
CA MET A 59 -20.02 -4.62 -5.55
C MET A 59 -20.25 -3.28 -4.84
N SER A 60 -21.36 -2.60 -5.11
CA SER A 60 -21.71 -1.31 -4.47
C SER A 60 -21.94 -1.41 -2.97
N ASN A 61 -22.19 -2.62 -2.44
CA ASN A 61 -22.38 -2.89 -1.01
C ASN A 61 -21.17 -3.61 -0.39
N THR A 62 -20.08 -3.78 -1.14
CA THR A 62 -18.89 -4.49 -0.65
C THR A 62 -17.85 -3.50 -0.12
N LEU A 63 -17.45 -3.68 1.14
CA LEU A 63 -16.43 -2.85 1.78
C LEU A 63 -15.01 -3.35 1.49
N GLY A 64 -14.03 -2.44 1.53
CA GLY A 64 -12.62 -2.80 1.43
C GLY A 64 -12.15 -3.20 0.03
N LEU A 65 -12.86 -2.75 -1.01
CA LEU A 65 -12.42 -2.90 -2.40
C LEU A 65 -11.31 -1.89 -2.72
N LEU A 66 -10.26 -2.37 -3.38
CA LEU A 66 -9.14 -1.57 -3.85
C LEU A 66 -9.12 -1.56 -5.37
N GLU A 67 -9.37 -0.39 -5.94
CA GLU A 67 -9.21 -0.14 -7.37
C GLU A 67 -7.78 0.30 -7.67
N LEU A 68 -7.12 -0.42 -8.58
CA LEU A 68 -5.79 -0.13 -9.07
C LEU A 68 -5.84 0.14 -10.57
N VAL A 69 -5.28 1.27 -11.01
CA VAL A 69 -5.36 1.72 -12.41
C VAL A 69 -3.97 1.80 -13.03
N HIS A 70 -3.76 1.02 -14.08
CA HIS A 70 -2.50 0.95 -14.83
C HIS A 70 -2.66 1.63 -16.19
N TYR A 71 -1.96 2.74 -16.40
CA TYR A 71 -1.86 3.37 -17.72
C TYR A 71 -0.83 2.62 -18.57
N HIS A 72 -1.25 2.09 -19.73
CA HIS A 72 -0.37 1.22 -20.50
C HIS A 72 0.91 1.94 -20.95
N GLY A 73 2.05 1.28 -20.80
CA GLY A 73 3.37 1.83 -21.12
C GLY A 73 4.01 2.61 -19.97
N SER A 74 3.33 2.81 -18.82
CA SER A 74 3.96 3.39 -17.64
C SER A 74 5.10 2.53 -17.12
N GLU A 75 4.97 1.21 -17.15
CA GLU A 75 5.94 0.21 -16.70
C GLU A 75 7.26 0.23 -17.50
N ALA A 76 7.25 0.82 -18.70
CA ALA A 76 8.43 1.00 -19.54
C ALA A 76 9.15 2.33 -19.27
N GLN A 77 8.56 3.24 -18.49
CA GLN A 77 9.20 4.49 -18.10
C GLN A 77 10.26 4.22 -17.03
N LYS A 78 11.43 4.85 -17.17
CA LYS A 78 12.53 4.70 -16.20
C LYS A 78 12.14 5.19 -14.80
N GLU A 79 11.34 6.24 -14.74
CA GLU A 79 10.86 6.86 -13.51
C GLU A 79 9.35 6.66 -13.41
N SER A 80 8.85 6.45 -12.19
CA SER A 80 7.41 6.32 -12.01
C SER A 80 6.76 7.70 -12.10
N ILE A 81 5.79 7.82 -12.99
CA ILE A 81 4.94 9.01 -13.15
C ILE A 81 3.97 9.23 -11.99
N ILE A 82 4.00 8.37 -10.96
CA ILE A 82 3.10 8.39 -9.82
C ILE A 82 3.84 8.98 -8.64
N VAL A 83 3.30 10.07 -8.11
CA VAL A 83 3.85 10.76 -6.94
C VAL A 83 3.11 10.30 -5.69
N PRO A 84 3.78 9.63 -4.73
CA PRO A 84 3.17 9.28 -3.46
C PRO A 84 2.93 10.54 -2.62
N GLY A 85 1.77 10.64 -1.97
CA GLY A 85 1.42 11.78 -1.12
C GLY A 85 2.10 11.78 0.25
N SER A 86 3.01 10.84 0.51
CA SER A 86 3.85 10.78 1.70
C SER A 86 5.18 11.54 1.54
N ARG A 87 5.45 12.13 0.36
CA ARG A 87 6.71 12.81 0.07
C ARG A 87 6.50 14.31 -0.25
N PRO A 88 7.23 15.20 0.44
CA PRO A 88 7.28 16.61 0.08
C PRO A 88 7.82 16.86 -1.33
N PRO A 89 7.44 17.98 -1.98
CA PRO A 89 6.45 18.96 -1.51
C PRO A 89 4.99 18.52 -1.79
N HIS A 90 4.78 17.33 -2.35
CA HIS A 90 3.49 16.86 -2.85
C HIS A 90 2.71 16.04 -1.81
N LEU A 91 2.61 16.57 -0.59
CA LEU A 91 1.89 15.90 0.50
C LEU A 91 0.40 15.74 0.15
N GLY A 92 -0.17 14.58 0.46
CA GLY A 92 -1.53 14.20 0.10
C GLY A 92 -1.94 12.86 0.70
N PHE A 93 -2.47 11.95 -0.12
CA PHE A 93 -2.78 10.60 0.34
C PHE A 93 -1.51 9.90 0.86
N ASN A 94 -1.54 9.45 2.12
CA ASN A 94 -0.36 8.95 2.81
C ASN A 94 -0.23 7.42 2.70
N HIS A 95 -1.19 6.66 3.24
CA HIS A 95 -1.10 5.19 3.28
C HIS A 95 -2.47 4.51 3.29
N LEU A 96 -2.47 3.22 2.94
CA LEU A 96 -3.55 2.28 3.21
C LEU A 96 -3.29 1.59 4.55
N GLY A 97 -4.35 1.30 5.31
CA GLY A 97 -4.29 0.53 6.55
C GLY A 97 -4.84 -0.88 6.35
N PHE A 98 -4.10 -1.90 6.80
CA PHE A 98 -4.53 -3.29 6.77
C PHE A 98 -4.54 -3.86 8.19
N SER A 99 -5.69 -4.39 8.61
CA SER A 99 -5.79 -5.18 9.83
C SER A 99 -5.35 -6.62 9.55
N VAL A 100 -4.42 -7.12 10.35
CA VAL A 100 -3.91 -8.49 10.25
C VAL A 100 -4.02 -9.20 11.60
N PRO A 101 -4.12 -10.54 11.63
CA PRO A 101 -4.17 -11.28 12.89
C PRO A 101 -2.90 -11.15 13.74
N ASP A 102 -1.75 -11.03 13.08
CA ASP A 102 -0.43 -10.90 13.70
C ASP A 102 0.44 -9.98 12.85
N VAL A 103 0.81 -8.82 13.40
CA VAL A 103 1.62 -7.80 12.72
C VAL A 103 3.04 -8.30 12.49
N GLY A 104 3.66 -8.94 13.49
CA GLY A 104 5.03 -9.44 13.40
C GLY A 104 5.16 -10.48 12.29
N ALA A 105 4.27 -11.49 12.28
CA ALA A 105 4.27 -12.52 11.24
C ALA A 105 3.99 -11.95 9.84
N ALA A 106 3.14 -10.93 9.74
CA ALA A 106 2.88 -10.25 8.46
C ALA A 106 4.11 -9.49 7.97
N VAL A 107 4.77 -8.73 8.84
CA VAL A 107 5.97 -7.96 8.50
C VAL A 107 7.13 -8.89 8.14
N GLU A 108 7.33 -9.99 8.87
CA GLU A 108 8.36 -10.98 8.52
C GLU A 108 8.15 -11.55 7.12
N ARG A 109 6.93 -11.97 6.79
CA ARG A 109 6.60 -12.47 5.43
C ARG A 109 6.93 -11.45 4.34
N LEU A 110 6.62 -10.17 4.59
CA LEU A 110 6.91 -9.09 3.66
C LEU A 110 8.43 -8.86 3.55
N ARG A 111 9.14 -8.80 4.69
CA ARG A 111 10.59 -8.62 4.75
C ARG A 111 11.33 -9.74 4.01
N THR A 112 10.97 -11.00 4.23
CA THR A 112 11.58 -12.15 3.53
C THR A 112 11.31 -12.14 2.03
N SER A 113 10.27 -11.44 1.59
CA SER A 113 9.92 -11.26 0.17
C SER A 113 10.56 -10.00 -0.44
N GLY A 114 11.49 -9.34 0.27
CA GLY A 114 12.19 -8.14 -0.21
C GLY A 114 11.34 -6.86 -0.15
N VAL A 115 10.30 -6.82 0.67
CA VAL A 115 9.55 -5.60 0.95
C VAL A 115 10.32 -4.75 1.96
N LYS A 116 10.50 -3.46 1.66
CA LYS A 116 11.16 -2.52 2.55
C LYS A 116 10.23 -2.19 3.73
N VAL A 117 10.69 -2.46 4.94
CA VAL A 117 10.04 -2.05 6.18
C VAL A 117 10.48 -0.62 6.48
N VAL A 118 9.53 0.32 6.51
CA VAL A 118 9.76 1.74 6.80
C VAL A 118 9.79 1.98 8.30
N LYS A 119 8.93 1.28 9.04
CA LYS A 119 8.86 1.31 10.49
C LYS A 119 8.38 -0.05 10.97
N ASP A 120 9.14 -0.69 11.84
CA ASP A 120 8.81 -2.02 12.35
C ASP A 120 7.76 -1.97 13.46
N VAL A 121 7.22 -3.14 13.81
CA VAL A 121 6.43 -3.31 15.02
C VAL A 121 7.34 -3.15 16.25
N ASN A 122 6.81 -2.52 17.29
CA ASN A 122 7.49 -2.06 18.51
C ASN A 122 8.42 -0.84 18.33
N GLU A 123 8.59 -0.32 17.11
CA GLU A 123 9.35 0.92 16.89
C GLU A 123 8.49 2.17 17.09
N GLY A 124 9.07 3.21 17.68
CA GLY A 124 8.44 4.52 17.83
C GLY A 124 8.46 5.37 16.55
N PRO A 125 8.18 6.68 16.66
CA PRO A 125 8.32 7.64 15.56
C PRO A 125 9.72 7.59 14.92
N ASN A 126 9.80 7.87 13.63
CA ASN A 126 11.04 7.98 12.87
C ASN A 126 10.99 9.20 11.93
N ASP A 127 11.98 9.32 11.04
CA ASP A 127 12.17 10.47 10.16
C ASP A 127 11.03 10.72 9.15
N VAL A 128 10.14 9.75 8.96
CA VAL A 128 9.05 9.80 7.97
C VAL A 128 7.67 9.50 8.57
N ILE A 129 7.60 9.01 9.83
CA ILE A 129 6.36 8.68 10.53
C ILE A 129 6.40 9.28 11.95
N PRO A 130 5.38 10.05 12.38
CA PRO A 130 4.10 10.31 11.70
C PRO A 130 4.13 11.50 10.72
N PHE A 131 5.17 12.31 10.73
CA PHE A 131 5.39 13.43 9.82
C PHE A 131 6.82 13.37 9.28
N THR A 132 7.08 13.96 8.11
CA THR A 132 8.43 13.94 7.54
C THR A 132 9.30 15.04 8.15
N LYS A 133 10.63 14.87 8.00
CA LYS A 133 11.60 15.93 8.36
C LYS A 133 11.31 17.27 7.69
N TRP A 134 10.70 17.29 6.52
CA TRP A 134 10.43 18.55 5.82
C TRP A 134 9.38 19.40 6.54
N GLU A 135 8.24 18.81 6.94
CA GLU A 135 7.25 19.53 7.74
C GLU A 135 7.86 20.02 9.05
N HIS A 136 8.66 19.19 9.71
CA HIS A 136 9.22 19.53 11.02
C HIS A 136 10.38 20.52 10.96
N ASN A 137 11.45 20.17 10.25
CA ASN A 137 12.71 20.91 10.26
C ASN A 137 12.65 22.13 9.32
N ASP A 138 12.10 21.96 8.12
CA ASP A 138 12.21 22.98 7.06
C ASP A 138 11.06 23.99 7.16
N MET A 139 9.86 23.53 7.51
CA MET A 139 8.71 24.41 7.71
C MET A 139 8.48 24.84 9.16
N GLY A 140 9.17 24.22 10.13
CA GLY A 140 8.96 24.50 11.55
C GLY A 140 7.56 24.12 12.04
N LEU A 141 6.94 23.09 11.48
CA LEU A 141 5.62 22.59 11.89
C LEU A 141 5.76 21.42 12.87
N ALA A 142 4.65 21.04 13.51
CA ALA A 142 4.56 19.89 14.40
C ALA A 142 5.59 19.86 15.56
N ASN A 143 6.04 21.02 16.06
CA ASN A 143 7.06 21.14 17.11
C ASN A 143 6.64 20.68 18.52
N GLY A 144 5.46 20.07 18.65
CA GLY A 144 4.97 19.54 19.92
C GLY A 144 5.47 18.12 20.16
N ALA A 145 5.68 17.76 21.43
CA ALA A 145 5.92 16.37 21.78
C ALA A 145 4.70 15.51 21.42
N LEU A 146 4.93 14.32 20.86
CA LEU A 146 3.86 13.36 20.62
C LEU A 146 3.30 12.85 21.95
N ASP A 147 1.98 12.77 22.04
CA ASP A 147 1.30 12.24 23.23
C ASP A 147 1.78 10.79 23.52
N PRO A 148 2.12 10.44 24.78
CA PRO A 148 2.63 9.11 25.11
C PRO A 148 1.67 7.96 24.76
N LYS A 149 0.35 8.18 24.81
CA LYS A 149 -0.64 7.17 24.40
C LYS A 149 -0.61 6.98 22.89
N PHE A 150 -0.46 8.06 22.13
CA PHE A 150 -0.29 7.97 20.69
C PHE A 150 1.00 7.22 20.31
N GLN A 151 2.12 7.47 21.01
CA GLN A 151 3.36 6.72 20.79
C GLN A 151 3.20 5.22 21.05
N THR A 152 2.44 4.86 22.09
CA THR A 152 2.10 3.45 22.39
C THR A 152 1.23 2.81 21.30
N ILE A 153 0.34 3.57 20.67
CA ILE A 153 -0.45 3.07 19.53
C ILE A 153 0.45 2.91 18.30
N LEU A 154 1.29 3.92 18.02
CA LEU A 154 2.16 3.93 16.86
C LEU A 154 3.17 2.77 16.88
N SER A 155 3.64 2.36 18.05
CA SER A 155 4.54 1.20 18.18
C SER A 155 3.87 -0.12 17.80
N GLN A 156 2.54 -0.22 17.82
CA GLN A 156 1.83 -1.43 17.42
C GLN A 156 1.59 -1.52 15.90
N ILE A 157 1.85 -0.44 15.17
CA ILE A 157 1.61 -0.36 13.73
C ILE A 157 2.95 -0.51 13.02
N ALA A 158 3.03 -1.34 11.99
CA ALA A 158 4.19 -1.39 11.10
C ALA A 158 3.86 -0.70 9.76
N PHE A 159 4.87 -0.09 9.14
CA PHE A 159 4.77 0.55 7.84
C PHE A 159 5.75 -0.10 6.88
N VAL A 160 5.29 -0.41 5.67
CA VAL A 160 6.08 -1.03 4.60
C VAL A 160 5.87 -0.28 3.29
N GLU A 161 6.87 -0.26 2.40
CA GLU A 161 6.73 0.32 1.07
C GLU A 161 6.13 -0.70 0.10
N ASP A 162 4.94 -0.37 -0.41
CA ASP A 162 4.35 -1.11 -1.50
C ASP A 162 5.03 -0.77 -2.86
N PRO A 163 4.86 -1.59 -3.91
CA PRO A 163 5.44 -1.31 -5.22
C PRO A 163 4.89 -0.06 -5.91
N VAL A 164 3.73 0.45 -5.50
CA VAL A 164 3.16 1.69 -6.05
C VAL A 164 3.94 2.91 -5.57
N SER A 165 4.44 2.87 -4.34
CA SER A 165 5.27 3.91 -3.73
C SER A 165 6.77 3.79 -4.05
N ARG A 166 7.20 2.69 -4.70
CA ARG A 166 8.59 2.52 -5.15
C ARG A 166 8.88 3.39 -6.36
N GLN A 167 9.69 4.42 -6.14
CA GLN A 167 10.54 4.97 -7.20
C GLN A 167 11.82 4.14 -7.27
N PRO A 168 12.51 4.07 -8.43
CA PRO A 168 13.87 3.54 -8.47
C PRO A 168 14.69 4.22 -7.39
N ILE A 169 15.44 3.44 -6.62
CA ILE A 169 16.40 3.96 -5.65
C ILE A 169 17.38 4.83 -6.46
N ASP A 170 17.46 6.13 -6.16
CA ASP A 170 18.63 6.91 -6.54
C ASP A 170 19.83 6.21 -5.92
N SER A 171 20.63 5.55 -6.76
CA SER A 171 21.82 4.82 -6.37
C SER A 171 22.97 5.73 -5.90
N ASP A 172 22.65 6.94 -5.43
CA ASP A 172 23.60 8.02 -5.16
C ASP A 172 23.53 8.56 -3.73
N GLN A 173 22.92 7.80 -2.81
CA GLN A 173 23.04 8.04 -1.37
C GLN A 173 23.43 6.76 -0.64
N SER A 174 24.70 6.36 -0.80
CA SER A 174 25.43 5.47 0.10
C SER A 174 26.70 6.16 0.57
#